data_AF-A0A6C0L2V6-F1
#
_entry.id   AF-A0A6C0L2V6-F1
#
_cell.length_a   1.000
_cell.length_b   1.000
_cell.length_c   1.000
_cell.angle_alpha   90.00
_cell.angle_beta   90.00
_cell.angle_gamma   90.00
#
_symmetry.space_group_name_H-M   'P 1'
#
loop_
_entity.id
_entity.type
_entity.pdbx_description
1 polymer ?
#
loop_
_entity_poly.entity_id
_entity_poly.type
_entity_poly.pdbx_seq_one_letter_code
_entity_poly.pdbx_strand_id
1 'polypeptide(L)'
;MNTVKVPDNFNKDFPARMSDGRFVTDYTSSCQHNLFYQQGMNSWQYRMFLTSNGVNVIDHELQGDAEEFGCSDCSQDFVPSTRFEQDCSKDYCLINEVNPEGIGIEQAKVKDKKQIKEPSPYAEKENGSLLE
;
A
#
# COMPACT_ATOMS: atom_id res chain seq x y z
N MET A 1 -26.72 16.58 20.72
CA MET A 1 -25.43 16.44 20.01
C MET A 1 -24.94 15.03 20.26
N ASN A 2 -24.97 14.17 19.24
CA ASN A 2 -24.43 12.82 19.36
C ASN A 2 -22.90 12.92 19.27
N THR A 3 -22.22 12.55 20.35
CA THR A 3 -20.76 12.49 20.41
C THR A 3 -20.29 11.25 19.65
N VAL A 4 -19.83 11.44 18.42
CA VAL A 4 -19.14 10.39 17.66
C VAL A 4 -17.73 10.26 18.23
N LYS A 5 -17.44 9.13 18.86
CA LYS A 5 -16.09 8.80 19.35
C LYS A 5 -15.28 8.26 18.18
N VAL A 6 -14.25 8.98 17.76
CA VAL A 6 -13.29 8.50 16.76
C VAL A 6 -12.39 7.47 17.44
N PRO A 7 -12.25 6.24 16.91
CA PRO A 7 -11.33 5.26 17.45
C PRO A 7 -9.89 5.75 17.25
N ASP A 8 -9.04 5.49 18.25
CA ASP A 8 -7.60 5.74 18.13
C ASP A 8 -7.01 4.77 17.11
N ASN A 9 -6.23 5.28 16.15
CA ASN A 9 -5.61 4.50 15.07
C ASN A 9 -4.29 3.86 15.54
N PHE A 10 -4.26 3.44 16.80
CA PHE A 10 -3.09 2.87 17.44
C PHE A 10 -3.13 1.34 17.31
N ASN A 11 -2.24 0.81 16.47
CA ASN A 11 -1.93 -0.62 16.47
C ASN A 11 -0.55 -0.80 17.12
N LYS A 12 -0.42 -1.81 17.98
CA LYS A 12 0.84 -2.10 18.66
C LYS A 12 1.88 -2.41 17.58
N ASP A 13 3.00 -1.68 17.61
CA ASP A 13 4.13 -1.79 16.66
C ASP A 13 3.96 -1.10 15.29
N PHE A 14 2.89 -0.31 15.08
CA PHE A 14 2.74 0.49 13.85
C PHE A 14 2.52 1.99 14.11
N PRO A 15 3.07 2.88 13.26
CA PRO A 15 2.78 4.30 13.34
C PRO A 15 1.31 4.56 13.00
N ALA A 16 0.66 5.37 13.84
CA ALA A 16 -0.70 5.81 13.57
C ALA A 16 -0.74 6.67 12.29
N ARG A 17 -1.70 6.39 11.40
CA ARG A 17 -1.88 7.17 10.17
C ARG A 17 -2.76 8.38 10.41
N MET A 18 -2.41 9.49 9.77
CA MET A 18 -3.25 10.68 9.64
C MET A 18 -4.49 10.36 8.78
N SER A 19 -5.51 11.22 8.84
CA SER A 19 -6.77 11.04 8.10
C SER A 19 -6.60 11.04 6.58
N ASP A 20 -5.51 11.60 6.07
CA ASP A 20 -5.13 11.64 4.65
C ASP A 20 -4.29 10.42 4.21
N GLY A 21 -3.97 9.51 5.12
CA GLY A 21 -3.23 8.28 4.83
C GLY A 21 -1.70 8.38 4.95
N ARG A 22 -1.15 9.58 5.22
CA ARG A 22 0.28 9.74 5.55
C ARG A 22 0.54 9.23 6.96
N PHE A 23 1.71 8.64 7.19
CA PHE A 23 2.11 8.10 8.51
C PHE A 23 3.25 8.91 9.14
N VAL A 24 4.03 9.65 8.34
CA VAL A 24 5.11 10.52 8.80
C VAL A 24 4.98 11.91 8.15
N THR A 25 5.44 12.93 8.85
CA THR A 25 5.65 14.27 8.30
C THR A 25 7.06 14.69 8.66
N ASP A 26 7.93 14.82 7.66
CA ASP A 26 9.26 15.37 7.87
C ASP A 26 9.19 16.91 7.94
N TYR A 27 9.73 17.47 9.02
CA TYR A 27 9.87 18.92 9.22
C TYR A 27 11.28 19.43 8.90
N THR A 28 12.16 18.59 8.35
CA THR A 28 13.49 19.02 7.93
C THR A 28 13.39 20.13 6.89
N SER A 29 14.37 21.05 6.94
CA SER A 29 14.39 22.13 5.98
C SER A 29 14.74 21.59 4.59
N SER A 30 14.15 22.19 3.56
CA SER A 30 14.48 21.84 2.17
C SER A 30 15.96 22.06 1.82
N CYS A 31 16.66 22.92 2.57
CA CYS A 31 18.12 23.05 2.46
C CYS A 31 18.84 21.77 2.88
N GLN A 32 18.50 21.18 4.03
CA GLN A 32 19.12 19.95 4.52
C GLN A 32 18.85 18.77 3.58
N HIS A 33 17.61 18.65 3.10
CA HIS A 33 17.22 17.62 2.13
C HIS A 33 18.00 17.76 0.82
N ASN A 34 18.16 18.99 0.32
CA ASN A 34 18.92 19.24 -0.89
C ASN A 34 20.42 18.95 -0.70
N LEU A 35 21.01 19.24 0.46
CA LEU A 35 22.42 18.97 0.72
C LEU A 35 22.74 17.46 0.68
N PHE A 36 21.81 16.61 1.13
CA PHE A 36 21.96 15.15 1.07
C PHE A 36 22.12 14.65 -0.37
N TYR A 37 21.27 15.13 -1.28
CA TYR A 37 21.29 14.72 -2.69
C TYR A 37 22.27 15.50 -3.55
N GLN A 38 22.62 16.74 -3.18
CA GLN A 38 23.46 17.61 -3.99
C GLN A 38 24.89 17.07 -4.12
N GLN A 39 25.47 16.47 -3.05
CA GLN A 39 26.79 15.82 -3.08
C GLN A 39 27.90 16.60 -3.81
N GLY A 40 27.92 17.94 -3.67
CA GLY A 40 28.90 18.81 -4.33
C GLY A 40 28.62 19.17 -5.79
N MET A 41 27.47 18.76 -6.35
CA MET A 41 27.00 19.18 -7.67
C MET A 41 26.72 20.68 -7.72
N ASN A 42 27.02 21.29 -8.88
CA ASN A 42 26.58 22.66 -9.15
C ASN A 42 25.05 22.72 -9.32
N SER A 43 24.45 23.88 -9.11
CA SER A 43 22.99 24.10 -9.14
C SER A 43 22.32 23.58 -10.42
N TRP A 44 22.96 23.77 -11.57
CA TRP A 44 22.46 23.27 -12.85
C TRP A 44 22.51 21.74 -12.92
N GLN A 45 23.63 21.13 -12.50
CA GLN A 45 23.80 19.68 -12.49
C GLN A 45 22.80 19.02 -11.54
N TYR A 46 22.62 19.60 -10.36
CA TYR A 46 21.66 19.12 -9.36
C TYR A 46 20.24 19.17 -9.87
N ARG A 47 19.83 20.29 -10.49
CA ARG A 47 18.51 20.39 -11.13
C ARG A 47 18.34 19.33 -12.22
N MET A 48 19.38 19.07 -13.00
CA MET A 48 19.30 18.09 -14.07
C MET A 48 19.24 16.66 -13.54
N PHE A 49 20.00 16.37 -12.48
CA PHE A 49 19.94 15.12 -11.74
C PHE A 49 18.53 14.86 -11.20
N LEU A 50 17.93 15.81 -10.46
CA LEU A 50 16.58 15.66 -9.91
C LEU A 50 15.51 15.45 -10.99
N THR A 51 15.65 16.12 -12.14
CA THR A 51 14.67 15.97 -13.23
C THR A 51 14.78 14.62 -13.92
N SER A 52 16.00 14.07 -14.03
CA SER A 52 16.25 12.78 -14.70
C SER A 52 16.11 11.58 -13.77
N ASN A 53 16.33 11.77 -12.46
CA ASN A 53 16.34 10.70 -11.46
C ASN A 53 15.26 10.87 -10.38
N GLY A 54 14.29 11.76 -10.57
CA GLY A 54 13.28 12.07 -9.56
C GLY A 54 12.49 10.83 -9.11
N VAL A 55 12.22 9.89 -10.02
CA VAL A 55 11.58 8.61 -9.69
C VAL A 55 12.48 7.78 -8.76
N ASN A 56 13.76 7.62 -9.10
CA ASN A 56 14.72 6.86 -8.29
C ASN A 56 14.90 7.47 -6.89
N VAL A 57 14.86 8.80 -6.76
CA VAL A 57 14.93 9.49 -5.48
C VAL A 57 13.71 9.16 -4.63
N ILE A 58 12.51 9.22 -5.22
CA ILE A 58 11.28 8.87 -4.51
C ILE A 58 11.28 7.39 -4.10
N ASP A 59 11.67 6.49 -5.00
CA ASP A 59 11.71 5.05 -4.73
C ASP A 59 12.71 4.71 -3.60
N HIS A 60 13.85 5.40 -3.55
CA HIS A 60 14.83 5.27 -2.47
C HIS A 60 14.24 5.68 -1.11
N GLU A 61 13.53 6.80 -1.04
CA GLU A 61 12.85 7.23 0.19
C GLU A 61 11.75 6.24 0.60
N LEU A 62 10.93 5.78 -0.34
CA LEU A 62 9.87 4.80 -0.08
C LEU A 62 10.43 3.44 0.40
N GLN A 63 11.60 3.04 -0.11
CA GLN A 63 12.27 1.84 0.36
C GLN A 63 12.77 2.01 1.79
N GLY A 64 13.40 3.14 2.11
CA GLY A 64 13.83 3.44 3.48
C GLY A 64 12.66 3.43 4.46
N ASP A 65 11.55 4.08 4.09
CA ASP A 65 10.31 4.07 4.85
C ASP A 65 9.75 2.65 5.06
N ALA A 66 9.81 1.81 4.03
CA ALA A 66 9.36 0.41 4.12
C ALA A 66 10.30 -0.45 4.98
N GLU A 67 11.60 -0.15 5.03
CA GLU A 67 12.55 -0.87 5.88
C GLU A 67 12.41 -0.47 7.36
N GLU A 68 12.16 0.81 7.65
CA GLU A 68 12.06 1.33 9.01
C GLU A 68 10.66 1.12 9.62
N PHE A 69 9.61 1.38 8.85
CA PHE A 69 8.21 1.35 9.31
C PHE A 69 7.39 0.21 8.71
N GLY A 70 7.95 -0.51 7.74
CA GLY A 70 7.28 -1.66 7.15
C GLY A 70 7.20 -2.83 8.13
N CYS A 71 6.34 -3.76 7.78
CA CYS A 71 6.06 -4.89 8.64
C CYS A 71 7.05 -6.03 8.38
N SER A 72 7.93 -6.29 9.35
CA SER A 72 8.88 -7.40 9.30
C SER A 72 8.23 -8.75 9.61
N ASP A 73 7.23 -8.75 10.48
CA ASP A 73 6.56 -9.96 11.01
C ASP A 73 5.07 -10.01 10.68
N CYS A 74 4.68 -9.38 9.57
CA CYS A 74 3.36 -9.61 8.96
C CYS A 74 3.40 -10.95 8.22
N SER A 75 3.75 -12.02 8.94
CA SER A 75 3.20 -13.30 8.58
C SER A 75 1.70 -13.09 8.56
N GLN A 76 1.06 -13.37 7.42
CA GLN A 76 -0.32 -13.79 7.49
C GLN A 76 -0.31 -14.90 8.51
N ASP A 77 -0.79 -14.63 9.73
CA ASP A 77 -1.10 -15.69 10.67
C ASP A 77 -1.78 -16.75 9.82
N PHE A 78 -1.29 -18.00 9.89
CA PHE A 78 -1.91 -19.09 9.16
C PHE A 78 -3.35 -19.15 9.68
N VAL A 79 -4.25 -18.45 9.01
CA VAL A 79 -5.67 -18.56 9.21
C VAL A 79 -5.97 -19.86 8.49
N PRO A 80 -6.22 -20.96 9.22
CA PRO A 80 -6.58 -22.20 8.57
C PRO A 80 -7.76 -21.89 7.65
N SER A 81 -7.70 -22.40 6.42
CA SER A 81 -8.80 -22.23 5.47
C SER A 81 -10.11 -22.58 6.16
N THR A 82 -11.18 -21.84 5.88
CA THR A 82 -12.46 -22.07 6.53
C THR A 82 -13.11 -23.34 6.01
N ARG A 83 -13.83 -24.03 6.90
CA ARG A 83 -14.51 -25.29 6.52
C ARG A 83 -15.75 -25.02 5.71
N PHE A 84 -16.51 -24.04 6.17
CA PHE A 84 -17.77 -23.66 5.58
C PHE A 84 -17.72 -22.21 5.10
N GLU A 85 -18.36 -21.94 3.97
CA GLU A 85 -18.58 -20.61 3.46
C GLU A 85 -20.08 -20.30 3.53
N GLN A 86 -20.43 -19.17 4.14
CA GLN A 86 -21.79 -18.68 4.24
C GLN A 86 -22.03 -17.66 3.12
N ASP A 87 -22.76 -18.08 2.09
CA ASP A 87 -23.24 -17.22 1.02
C ASP A 87 -24.60 -16.61 1.42
N CYS A 88 -24.55 -15.38 1.89
CA CYS A 88 -25.74 -14.61 2.27
C CYS A 88 -26.21 -13.73 1.10
N SER A 89 -27.35 -14.11 0.53
CA SER A 89 -28.14 -13.20 -0.30
C SER A 89 -29.06 -12.32 0.57
N LYS A 90 -29.79 -11.38 -0.03
CA LYS A 90 -30.68 -10.43 0.68
C LYS A 90 -31.76 -11.13 1.51
N ASP A 91 -32.18 -12.32 1.11
CA ASP A 91 -33.36 -13.00 1.66
C ASP A 91 -33.03 -14.30 2.43
N TYR A 92 -31.87 -14.91 2.21
CA TYR A 92 -31.45 -16.15 2.88
C TYR A 92 -29.93 -16.34 2.81
N CYS A 93 -29.38 -17.13 3.75
CA CYS A 93 -27.98 -17.53 3.76
C CYS A 93 -27.85 -19.04 3.58
N LEU A 94 -26.99 -19.47 2.65
CA LEU A 94 -26.62 -20.87 2.46
C LEU A 94 -25.23 -21.10 3.04
N ILE A 95 -25.06 -22.18 3.80
CA ILE A 95 -23.76 -22.59 4.34
C ILE A 95 -23.30 -23.79 3.53
N ASN A 96 -22.24 -23.62 2.75
CA ASN A 96 -21.66 -24.66 1.91
C ASN A 96 -20.32 -25.12 2.49
N GLU A 97 -20.04 -26.41 2.47
CA GLU A 97 -18.73 -26.95 2.86
C GLU A 97 -17.75 -26.75 1.69
N VAL A 98 -16.66 -26.01 1.94
CA VAL A 98 -15.66 -25.66 0.92
C VAL A 98 -14.36 -26.43 1.15
N ASN A 99 -13.94 -26.60 2.40
CA ASN A 99 -12.77 -27.39 2.74
C ASN A 99 -13.00 -28.28 3.99
N PRO A 100 -13.10 -29.61 3.87
CA PRO A 100 -13.31 -30.50 5.01
C PRO A 100 -12.18 -30.47 6.06
N GLU A 101 -10.96 -30.08 5.67
CA GLU A 101 -9.80 -29.92 6.57
C GLU A 101 -9.75 -28.52 7.22
N GLY A 102 -10.66 -27.63 6.84
CA GLY A 102 -10.74 -26.28 7.36
C GLY A 102 -11.32 -26.16 8.76
N ILE A 103 -11.25 -24.96 9.33
CA ILE A 103 -11.85 -24.65 10.64
C ILE A 103 -12.74 -23.41 10.54
N GLY A 104 -13.95 -23.49 11.09
CA GLY A 104 -14.86 -22.34 11.19
C GLY A 104 -15.69 -22.06 9.94
N ILE A 105 -16.34 -20.91 9.94
CA ILE A 105 -17.26 -20.43 8.89
C ILE A 105 -16.79 -19.06 8.43
N GLU A 106 -16.55 -18.89 7.13
CA GLU A 106 -16.28 -17.58 6.51
C GLU A 106 -17.55 -17.03 5.85
N GLN A 107 -17.71 -15.71 5.85
CA GLN A 107 -18.76 -15.07 5.05
C GLN A 107 -18.23 -14.83 3.65
N ALA A 108 -18.93 -15.33 2.63
CA ALA A 108 -18.61 -15.03 1.25
C ALA A 108 -18.61 -13.50 1.08
N LYS A 109 -17.44 -12.92 0.76
CA LYS A 109 -17.39 -11.49 0.40
C LYS A 109 -18.30 -11.33 -0.81
N VAL A 110 -19.34 -10.51 -0.68
CA VAL A 110 -20.17 -10.09 -1.81
C VAL A 110 -19.20 -9.59 -2.87
N LYS A 111 -19.06 -10.35 -3.97
CA LYS A 111 -18.26 -9.93 -5.11
C LYS A 111 -19.01 -8.79 -5.78
N ASP A 112 -18.92 -7.61 -5.18
CA ASP A 112 -19.29 -6.38 -5.87
C ASP A 112 -18.46 -6.34 -7.15
N LYS A 113 -19.19 -6.29 -8.24
CA LYS A 113 -18.71 -6.52 -9.60
C LYS A 113 -17.52 -5.61 -9.89
N LYS A 114 -16.44 -6.22 -10.39
CA LYS A 114 -15.27 -5.61 -11.03
C LYS A 114 -14.44 -4.68 -10.12
N GLN A 115 -13.33 -5.23 -9.60
CA GLN A 115 -12.09 -4.46 -9.61
C GLN A 115 -11.79 -4.12 -11.09
N ILE A 116 -12.17 -2.93 -11.51
CA ILE A 116 -11.50 -2.29 -12.63
C ILE A 116 -10.07 -2.10 -12.11
N LYS A 117 -9.12 -2.88 -12.63
CA LYS A 117 -7.72 -2.50 -12.56
C LYS A 117 -7.65 -1.16 -13.28
N GLU A 118 -7.61 -0.05 -12.55
CA GLU A 118 -7.16 1.20 -13.14
C GLU A 118 -5.72 0.95 -13.59
N PRO A 119 -5.40 1.09 -14.89
CA PRO A 119 -4.03 0.96 -15.33
C PRO A 119 -3.21 2.08 -14.68
N SER A 120 -2.11 1.69 -14.02
CA SER A 120 -1.08 2.61 -13.55
C SER A 120 -0.72 3.59 -14.69
N PRO A 121 -0.76 4.91 -14.45
CA PRO A 121 -0.53 5.91 -15.51
C PRO A 121 0.93 6.01 -15.98
N TYR A 122 1.83 5.15 -15.50
CA TYR A 122 3.27 5.19 -15.81
C TYR A 122 3.80 3.87 -16.38
N ALA A 123 3.04 3.20 -17.25
CA ALA A 123 3.60 2.14 -18.09
C ALA A 123 4.25 2.76 -19.33
N GLU A 124 5.58 2.86 -19.30
CA GLU A 124 6.43 3.25 -20.42
C GLU A 124 6.19 2.31 -21.62
N LYS A 125 5.98 2.89 -22.79
CA LYS A 125 5.95 2.15 -24.05
C LYS A 125 7.38 1.85 -24.45
N GLU A 126 7.86 0.64 -24.15
CA GLU A 126 9.04 0.13 -24.84
C GLU A 126 8.70 -0.11 -26.30
N ASN A 127 9.39 0.62 -27.17
CA ASN A 127 9.32 0.49 -28.62
C ASN A 127 9.97 -0.84 -29.04
N GLY A 128 9.15 -1.87 -29.24
CA GLY A 128 9.52 -3.09 -29.93
C GLY A 128 9.47 -2.90 -31.45
N SER A 129 10.61 -2.57 -32.04
CA SER A 129 10.87 -2.74 -33.47
C SER A 129 10.86 -4.23 -33.81
N LEU A 130 10.00 -4.69 -34.72
CA LEU A 130 10.30 -5.82 -35.62
C LEU A 130 9.28 -5.92 -36.76
N LEU A 131 9.80 -5.64 -37.97
CA LEU A 131 9.52 -6.25 -39.28
C LEU A 131 8.05 -6.46 -39.72
N GLU A 132 7.65 -5.73 -40.76
CA GLU A 132 7.36 -6.25 -42.12
C GLU A 132 7.69 -5.16 -43.17
#